data_AF-A0A0B4H0C5-F1
#
_entry.id   AF-A0A0B4H0C5-F1
#
_cell.length_a   1.000
_cell.length_b   1.000
_cell.length_c   1.000
_cell.angle_alpha   90.00
_cell.angle_beta   90.00
_cell.angle_gamma   90.00
#
_symmetry.space_group_name_H-M   'P 1'
#
loop_
_entity.id
_entity.type
_entity.pdbx_description
1 polymer ?
#
loop_
_entity_poly.entity_id
_entity_poly.type
_entity_poly.pdbx_seq_one_letter_code
_entity_poly.pdbx_strand_id
1 'polypeptide(L)'
;MELMETFKKYSADLEAFYKNVRTRVLPTGSIYYFGEYLSQGRLTVTGRCSEANVQQMIELGLFDLCPHGLRDEVRWSAWAKPVVQWREEAFHENPGLTERPEFRKALTIAASCFGDEWALPLTIMLISLKSRKQKDRVIQDGIRATFTDAEIEGMDLKNVKVDSRQLPEVAQIERIFVDVREQLQPTLAEQIFHLSLN
;
A
#
# COMPACT_ATOMS: atom_id res chain seq x y z
N MET A 1 2.83 13.39 -12.75
CA MET A 1 3.06 14.85 -12.75
C MET A 1 2.11 15.41 -11.72
N GLU A 2 2.63 15.79 -10.56
CA GLU A 2 1.83 16.34 -9.46
C GLU A 2 1.25 17.69 -9.90
N LEU A 3 -0.08 17.85 -9.86
CA LEU A 3 -0.75 19.11 -10.18
C LEU A 3 -0.20 20.23 -9.29
N MET A 4 -0.08 20.01 -7.98
CA MET A 4 0.45 21.02 -7.06
C MET A 4 1.90 21.38 -7.36
N GLU A 5 2.79 20.41 -7.64
CA GLU A 5 4.18 20.69 -7.99
C GLU A 5 4.28 21.56 -9.26
N THR A 6 3.44 21.28 -10.25
CA THR A 6 3.42 22.00 -11.53
C THR A 6 2.91 23.43 -11.37
N PHE A 7 1.89 23.61 -10.54
CA PHE A 7 1.20 24.89 -10.40
C PHE A 7 1.72 25.78 -9.26
N LYS A 8 2.55 25.27 -8.34
CA LYS A 8 3.07 26.05 -7.19
C LYS A 8 3.74 27.36 -7.58
N LYS A 9 4.46 27.38 -8.72
CA LYS A 9 5.14 28.58 -9.23
C LYS A 9 4.20 29.74 -9.59
N TYR A 10 2.90 29.49 -9.68
CA TYR A 10 1.89 30.50 -10.03
C TYR A 10 1.12 31.04 -8.82
N SER A 11 1.38 30.55 -7.60
CA SER A 11 0.72 31.04 -6.39
C SER A 11 1.63 30.90 -5.17
N ALA A 12 1.93 32.02 -4.51
CA ALA A 12 2.74 32.03 -3.29
C ALA A 12 2.11 31.20 -2.17
N ASP A 13 0.77 31.21 -2.07
CA ASP A 13 0.04 30.38 -1.11
C ASP A 13 0.17 28.90 -1.42
N LEU A 14 0.07 28.52 -2.71
CA LEU A 14 0.25 27.14 -3.14
C LEU A 14 1.70 26.67 -2.97
N GLU A 15 2.67 27.56 -3.19
CA GLU A 15 4.08 27.30 -2.93
C GLU A 15 4.36 27.14 -1.44
N ALA A 16 3.81 28.00 -0.60
CA ALA A 16 3.92 27.91 0.85
C ALA A 16 3.26 26.63 1.37
N PHE A 17 2.06 26.29 0.88
CA PHE A 17 1.40 25.03 1.19
C PHE A 17 2.25 23.83 0.76
N TYR A 18 2.78 23.85 -0.47
CA TYR A 18 3.64 22.80 -0.99
C TYR A 18 4.89 22.62 -0.12
N LYS A 19 5.63 23.69 0.19
CA LYS A 19 6.92 23.61 0.92
C LYS A 19 6.80 23.43 2.43
N ASN A 20 5.70 23.89 3.04
CA ASN A 20 5.58 23.91 4.50
C ASN A 20 4.61 22.84 5.02
N VAL A 21 3.65 22.44 4.19
CA VAL A 21 2.62 21.46 4.57
C VAL A 21 2.82 20.16 3.79
N ARG A 22 2.97 20.21 2.46
CA ARG A 22 3.10 19.03 1.57
C ARG A 22 4.40 18.28 1.69
N THR A 23 5.48 18.99 1.45
CA THR A 23 6.83 18.46 1.38
C THR A 23 7.70 19.30 2.29
N ARG A 24 8.14 18.78 3.44
CA ARG A 24 9.06 19.50 4.34
C ARG A 24 10.40 18.80 4.39
N VAL A 25 11.48 19.47 4.01
CA VAL A 25 12.83 18.90 4.21
C VAL A 25 13.10 18.87 5.71
N LEU A 26 13.34 17.68 6.26
CA LEU A 26 13.70 17.47 7.66
C LEU A 26 15.19 17.79 7.88
N PRO A 27 15.61 18.08 9.13
CA PRO A 27 17.02 18.34 9.45
C PRO A 27 17.97 17.20 9.05
N THR A 28 17.44 15.99 8.91
CA THR A 28 18.11 14.76 8.44
C THR A 28 18.37 14.74 6.92
N GLY A 29 17.84 15.71 6.17
CA GLY A 29 17.87 15.75 4.70
C GLY A 29 16.78 14.92 4.01
N SER A 30 15.95 14.18 4.77
CA SER A 30 14.79 13.47 4.22
C SER A 30 13.61 14.40 3.97
N ILE A 31 12.72 14.04 3.04
CA ILE A 31 11.51 14.83 2.73
C ILE A 31 10.33 14.25 3.51
N TYR A 32 9.79 15.05 4.43
CA TYR A 32 8.47 14.85 5.03
C TYR A 32 7.42 15.00 3.94
N TYR A 33 6.71 13.92 3.62
CA TYR A 33 5.59 13.93 2.70
C TYR A 33 4.33 13.43 3.39
N PHE A 34 3.33 14.29 3.52
CA PHE A 34 2.09 13.89 4.22
C PHE A 34 1.10 13.11 3.33
N GLY A 35 1.34 13.04 2.02
CA GLY A 35 0.50 12.32 1.04
C GLY A 35 -0.27 13.23 0.07
N GLU A 36 -0.82 12.65 -1.00
CA GLU A 36 -1.80 13.33 -1.86
C GLU A 36 -3.19 13.26 -1.22
N TYR A 37 -3.69 14.40 -0.72
CA TYR A 37 -5.12 14.53 -0.42
C TYR A 37 -5.86 15.00 -1.67
N LEU A 38 -6.39 14.06 -2.43
CA LEU A 38 -7.42 14.32 -3.43
C LEU A 38 -8.67 13.52 -3.07
N SER A 39 -9.32 13.96 -1.99
CA SER A 39 -10.77 13.92 -1.80
C SER A 39 -11.12 14.42 -0.40
N GLN A 40 -10.97 15.73 -0.16
CA GLN A 40 -11.78 16.39 0.87
C GLN A 40 -13.23 16.57 0.36
N GLY A 41 -13.85 15.46 -0.05
CA GLY A 41 -15.18 15.40 -0.65
C GLY A 41 -15.54 13.97 -1.06
N ARG A 42 -16.82 13.61 -0.94
CA ARG A 42 -17.34 12.30 -1.35
C ARG A 42 -17.20 12.13 -2.86
N LEU A 43 -16.20 11.38 -3.33
CA LEU A 43 -16.09 10.97 -4.73
C LEU A 43 -16.78 9.61 -4.90
N THR A 44 -18.11 9.62 -4.96
CA THR A 44 -18.88 8.40 -5.29
C THR A 44 -19.21 8.43 -6.78
N VAL A 45 -18.53 7.60 -7.55
CA VAL A 45 -18.93 7.32 -8.94
C VAL A 45 -19.67 5.98 -8.94
N THR A 46 -20.98 6.02 -9.20
CA THR A 46 -21.85 4.83 -9.18
C THR A 46 -21.28 3.72 -10.05
N GLY A 47 -21.12 2.52 -9.47
CA GLY A 47 -20.57 1.35 -10.15
C GLY A 47 -19.07 1.41 -10.44
N ARG A 48 -18.35 2.40 -9.89
CA ARG A 48 -16.90 2.58 -10.09
C ARG A 48 -16.11 2.75 -8.79
N CYS A 49 -16.79 2.83 -7.65
CA CYS A 49 -16.18 2.98 -6.33
C CYS A 49 -16.62 1.84 -5.41
N SER A 50 -15.69 1.34 -4.61
CA SER A 50 -15.97 0.49 -3.44
C SER A 50 -15.77 1.33 -2.18
N GLU A 51 -16.78 1.36 -1.31
CA GLU A 51 -16.76 2.12 -0.05
C GLU A 51 -16.79 1.12 1.10
N ALA A 52 -15.89 1.27 2.07
CA ALA A 52 -15.85 0.47 3.29
C ALA A 52 -16.02 1.34 4.53
N ASN A 53 -16.63 0.78 5.56
CA ASN A 53 -16.68 1.42 6.87
C ASN A 53 -15.35 1.22 7.60
N VAL A 54 -14.65 2.33 7.90
CA VAL A 54 -13.39 2.29 8.67
C VAL A 54 -13.57 1.62 10.03
N GLN A 55 -14.72 1.79 10.69
CA GLN A 55 -15.03 1.14 11.96
C GLN A 55 -15.01 -0.39 11.82
N GLN A 56 -15.58 -0.93 10.74
CA GLN A 56 -15.54 -2.36 10.45
C GLN A 56 -14.10 -2.84 10.21
N MET A 57 -13.27 -2.06 9.51
CA MET A 57 -11.85 -2.39 9.34
C MET A 57 -11.11 -2.42 10.69
N ILE A 58 -11.41 -1.48 11.60
CA ILE A 58 -10.85 -1.45 12.97
C ILE A 58 -11.25 -2.71 13.74
N GLU A 59 -12.53 -3.09 13.70
CA GLU A 59 -13.05 -4.29 14.35
C GLU A 59 -12.44 -5.59 13.82
N LEU A 60 -12.10 -5.62 12.53
CA LEU A 60 -11.38 -6.72 11.88
C LEU A 60 -9.86 -6.68 12.09
N GLY A 61 -9.35 -5.72 12.87
CA GLY A 61 -7.94 -5.67 13.29
C GLY A 61 -7.04 -4.79 12.44
N LEU A 62 -7.55 -3.73 11.79
CA LEU A 62 -6.73 -2.77 11.03
C LEU A 62 -5.54 -2.24 11.86
N PHE A 63 -5.78 -1.89 13.13
CA PHE A 63 -4.71 -1.37 14.00
C PHE A 63 -3.68 -2.42 14.42
N ASP A 64 -3.92 -3.71 14.17
CA ASP A 64 -2.90 -4.74 14.38
C ASP A 64 -1.93 -4.84 13.18
N LEU A 65 -2.40 -4.41 12.01
CA LEU A 65 -1.59 -4.28 10.79
C LEU A 65 -0.78 -2.99 10.76
N CYS A 66 -1.17 -2.00 11.57
CA CYS A 66 -0.47 -0.74 11.77
C CYS A 66 0.42 -0.77 13.02
N PRO A 67 1.50 0.01 13.05
CA PRO A 67 2.22 0.35 14.28
C PRO A 67 1.35 1.13 15.27
N HIS A 68 1.64 0.96 16.56
CA HIS A 68 0.79 1.36 17.68
C HIS A 68 0.33 2.83 17.67
N GLY A 69 1.13 3.73 17.10
CA GLY A 69 0.85 5.18 17.09
C GLY A 69 -0.44 5.57 16.34
N LEU A 70 -0.94 4.75 15.41
CA LEU A 70 -2.18 5.06 14.67
C LEU A 70 -3.46 4.73 15.45
N ARG A 71 -3.38 3.93 16.52
CA ARG A 71 -4.53 3.59 17.38
C ARG A 71 -4.89 4.69 18.37
N ASP A 72 -4.02 5.67 18.58
CA ASP A 72 -4.22 6.73 19.58
C ASP A 72 -5.25 7.77 19.10
N GLU A 73 -6.51 7.58 19.53
CA GLU A 73 -7.67 8.44 19.23
C GLU A 73 -7.43 9.91 19.54
N VAL A 74 -6.65 10.23 20.58
CA VAL A 74 -6.37 11.61 20.98
C VAL A 74 -5.62 12.34 19.87
N ARG A 75 -4.82 11.62 19.08
CA ARG A 75 -4.00 12.17 18.00
C ARG A 75 -4.72 12.21 16.65
N TRP A 76 -5.97 11.73 16.56
CA TRP A 76 -6.71 11.69 15.29
C TRP A 76 -7.01 13.08 14.72
N SER A 77 -7.20 14.08 15.59
CA SER A 77 -7.34 15.49 15.20
C SER A 77 -6.11 16.04 14.43
N ALA A 78 -4.96 15.36 14.54
CA ALA A 78 -3.71 15.73 13.88
C ALA A 78 -3.11 14.56 13.09
N TRP A 79 -3.96 13.71 12.47
CA TRP A 79 -3.62 12.42 11.84
C TRP A 79 -2.38 12.43 10.93
N ALA A 80 -2.10 13.54 10.24
CA ALA A 80 -0.90 13.69 9.42
C ALA A 80 0.41 13.50 10.21
N LYS A 81 0.46 13.91 11.48
CA LYS A 81 1.67 13.73 12.33
C LYS A 81 1.88 12.26 12.73
N PRO A 82 0.89 11.54 13.31
CA PRO A 82 0.99 10.10 13.53
C PRO A 82 1.35 9.31 12.27
N VAL A 83 0.77 9.63 11.11
CA VAL A 83 1.06 8.92 9.85
C VAL A 83 2.51 9.11 9.43
N VAL A 84 3.08 10.31 9.53
CA VAL A 84 4.49 10.50 9.17
C VAL A 84 5.43 9.85 10.17
N GLN A 85 5.15 9.99 11.48
CA GLN A 85 5.92 9.27 12.51
C GLN A 85 5.88 7.76 12.26
N TRP A 86 4.70 7.22 11.93
CA TRP A 86 4.53 5.83 11.55
C TRP A 86 5.41 5.44 10.36
N ARG A 87 5.40 6.22 9.26
CA ARG A 87 6.24 5.92 8.09
C ARG A 87 7.72 5.87 8.44
N GLU A 88 8.18 6.82 9.27
CA GLU A 88 9.55 6.84 9.76
C GLU A 88 9.85 5.57 10.55
N GLU A 89 9.04 5.22 11.54
CA GLU A 89 9.25 4.03 12.38
C GLU A 89 9.16 2.71 11.57
N ALA A 90 8.15 2.57 10.72
CA ALA A 90 7.83 1.32 10.05
C ALA A 90 8.78 0.96 8.89
N PHE A 91 9.45 1.96 8.30
CA PHE A 91 10.30 1.77 7.12
C PHE A 91 11.77 2.17 7.33
N HIS A 92 12.12 2.72 8.50
CA HIS A 92 13.52 2.95 8.87
C HIS A 92 14.22 1.68 9.40
N GLU A 93 13.46 0.74 9.98
CA GLU A 93 14.00 -0.53 10.47
C GLU A 93 14.11 -1.61 9.38
N ASN A 94 14.98 -2.60 9.62
CA ASN A 94 15.10 -3.77 8.74
C ASN A 94 13.75 -4.50 8.64
N PRO A 95 13.33 -4.95 7.44
CA PRO A 95 12.04 -5.59 7.27
C PRO A 95 11.90 -6.84 8.15
N GLY A 96 10.87 -6.85 9.00
CA GLY A 96 10.51 -7.98 9.84
C GLY A 96 10.01 -9.18 9.02
N LEU A 97 9.90 -10.34 9.67
CA LEU A 97 9.19 -11.48 9.08
C LEU A 97 7.69 -11.21 9.14
N THR A 98 6.98 -11.41 8.02
CA THR A 98 5.52 -11.36 8.04
C THR A 98 4.97 -12.56 8.81
N GLU A 99 4.06 -12.30 9.74
CA GLU A 99 3.41 -13.39 10.46
C GLU A 99 2.12 -13.83 9.74
N ARG A 100 1.82 -15.14 9.78
CA ARG A 100 0.58 -15.68 9.17
C ARG A 100 -0.71 -14.98 9.67
N PRO A 101 -0.85 -14.62 10.96
CA PRO A 101 -2.00 -13.86 11.43
C PRO A 101 -2.13 -12.47 10.79
N GLU A 102 -1.01 -11.78 10.50
CA GLU A 102 -1.06 -10.49 9.81
C GLU A 102 -1.61 -10.63 8.40
N PHE A 103 -1.12 -11.61 7.64
CA PHE A 103 -1.63 -11.89 6.29
C PHE A 103 -3.13 -12.21 6.32
N ARG A 104 -3.56 -13.08 7.26
CA ARG A 104 -4.98 -13.46 7.39
C ARG A 104 -5.87 -12.27 7.75
N LYS A 105 -5.41 -11.37 8.63
CA LYS A 105 -6.15 -10.15 8.96
C LYS A 105 -6.28 -9.23 7.74
N ALA A 106 -5.18 -9.00 7.02
CA ALA A 106 -5.20 -8.19 5.80
C ALA A 106 -6.21 -8.75 4.78
N LEU A 107 -6.18 -10.06 4.54
CA LEU A 107 -7.13 -10.74 3.65
C LEU A 107 -8.57 -10.63 4.14
N THR A 108 -8.80 -10.84 5.45
CA THR A 108 -10.14 -10.78 6.03
C THR A 108 -10.74 -9.39 5.88
N ILE A 109 -9.97 -8.34 6.17
CA ILE A 109 -10.40 -6.94 5.98
C ILE A 109 -10.71 -6.70 4.51
N ALA A 110 -9.80 -7.08 3.60
CA ALA A 110 -9.96 -6.84 2.17
C ALA A 110 -11.23 -7.48 1.60
N ALA A 111 -11.42 -8.78 1.83
CA ALA A 111 -12.58 -9.50 1.32
C ALA A 111 -13.89 -9.06 2.01
N SER A 112 -13.89 -8.90 3.35
CA SER A 112 -15.12 -8.61 4.10
C SER A 112 -15.61 -7.18 3.94
N CYS A 113 -14.70 -6.22 3.71
CA CYS A 113 -15.06 -4.81 3.62
C CYS A 113 -15.23 -4.31 2.17
N PHE A 114 -14.59 -4.96 1.19
CA PHE A 114 -14.55 -4.45 -0.18
C PHE A 114 -14.98 -5.47 -1.25
N GLY A 115 -15.18 -6.73 -0.87
CA GLY A 115 -15.57 -7.82 -1.77
C GLY A 115 -14.40 -8.48 -2.49
N ASP A 116 -14.68 -9.62 -3.13
CA ASP A 116 -13.66 -10.49 -3.74
C ASP A 116 -12.86 -9.80 -4.84
N GLU A 117 -13.50 -8.95 -5.66
CA GLU A 117 -12.84 -8.17 -6.72
C GLU A 117 -11.70 -7.29 -6.17
N TRP A 118 -11.84 -6.79 -4.94
CA TRP A 118 -10.88 -5.92 -4.29
C TRP A 118 -10.03 -6.64 -3.23
N ALA A 119 -10.26 -7.94 -3.02
CA ALA A 119 -9.60 -8.70 -1.97
C ALA A 119 -8.08 -8.76 -2.19
N LEU A 120 -7.61 -9.15 -3.37
CA LEU A 120 -6.16 -9.21 -3.65
C LEU A 120 -5.46 -7.84 -3.59
N PRO A 121 -5.94 -6.76 -4.25
CA PRO A 121 -5.22 -5.49 -4.22
C PRO A 121 -5.17 -4.92 -2.82
N LEU A 122 -6.28 -4.98 -2.07
CA LEU A 122 -6.32 -4.43 -0.73
C LEU A 122 -5.58 -5.29 0.29
N THR A 123 -5.50 -6.61 0.11
CA THR A 123 -4.62 -7.45 0.93
C THR A 123 -3.18 -6.98 0.82
N ILE A 124 -2.71 -6.71 -0.41
CA ILE A 124 -1.35 -6.22 -0.66
C ILE A 124 -1.16 -4.80 -0.12
N MET A 125 -2.14 -3.91 -0.26
CA MET A 125 -2.06 -2.56 0.32
C MET A 125 -1.99 -2.60 1.85
N LEU A 126 -2.84 -3.40 2.49
CA LEU A 126 -2.90 -3.53 3.95
C LEU A 126 -1.66 -4.18 4.54
N ILE A 127 -1.13 -5.25 3.90
CA ILE A 127 0.12 -5.86 4.36
C ILE A 127 1.31 -4.92 4.16
N SER A 128 1.19 -3.98 3.22
CA SER A 128 2.22 -2.98 2.94
C SER A 128 2.31 -1.84 3.94
N LEU A 129 1.46 -1.82 4.98
CA LEU A 129 1.53 -0.83 6.07
C LEU A 129 2.71 -1.04 7.05
N LYS A 130 3.55 -2.06 6.82
CA LYS A 130 4.81 -2.28 7.53
C LYS A 130 5.87 -2.69 6.52
N SER A 131 7.15 -2.40 6.77
CA SER A 131 8.23 -2.89 5.93
C SER A 131 8.25 -4.43 5.88
N ARG A 132 8.19 -5.00 4.67
CA ARG A 132 8.15 -6.45 4.40
C ARG A 132 9.40 -6.90 3.67
N LYS A 133 9.83 -8.14 3.87
CA LYS A 133 10.97 -8.69 3.12
C LYS A 133 10.64 -8.80 1.63
N GLN A 134 11.69 -8.76 0.80
CA GLN A 134 11.57 -9.13 -0.61
C GLN A 134 11.33 -10.63 -0.73
N LYS A 135 10.39 -11.02 -1.61
CA LYS A 135 9.98 -12.41 -1.79
C LYS A 135 9.57 -13.07 -0.46
N ASP A 136 8.79 -12.33 0.35
CA ASP A 136 8.26 -12.83 1.62
C ASP A 136 7.36 -14.04 1.36
N ARG A 137 7.78 -15.21 1.86
CA ARG A 137 7.10 -16.49 1.65
C ARG A 137 5.70 -16.51 2.21
N VAL A 138 5.44 -15.86 3.35
CA VAL A 138 4.09 -15.86 3.95
C VAL A 138 3.11 -15.11 3.04
N ILE A 139 3.56 -14.02 2.43
CA ILE A 139 2.76 -13.22 1.50
C ILE A 139 2.55 -14.01 0.20
N GLN A 140 3.63 -14.52 -0.39
CA GLN A 140 3.59 -15.24 -1.67
C GLN A 140 2.74 -16.52 -1.59
N ASP A 141 3.00 -17.37 -0.60
CA ASP A 141 2.28 -18.62 -0.41
C ASP A 141 0.82 -18.34 -0.03
N GLY A 142 0.58 -17.30 0.79
CA GLY A 142 -0.76 -16.87 1.18
C GLY A 142 -1.60 -16.41 -0.01
N ILE A 143 -1.02 -15.62 -0.91
CA ILE A 143 -1.70 -15.17 -2.14
C ILE A 143 -2.00 -16.35 -3.05
N ARG A 144 -1.03 -17.23 -3.33
CA ARG A 144 -1.21 -18.40 -4.19
C ARG A 144 -2.23 -19.40 -3.65
N ALA A 145 -2.31 -19.55 -2.34
CA ALA A 145 -3.28 -20.43 -1.71
C ALA A 145 -4.72 -19.87 -1.76
N THR A 146 -4.88 -18.57 -2.02
CA THR A 146 -6.17 -17.87 -1.93
C THR A 146 -6.71 -17.47 -3.30
N PHE A 147 -5.84 -17.00 -4.21
CA PHE A 147 -6.21 -16.43 -5.49
C PHE A 147 -5.70 -17.29 -6.65
N THR A 148 -6.49 -17.33 -7.71
CA THR A 148 -6.14 -17.99 -8.97
C THR A 148 -5.07 -17.21 -9.73
N ASP A 149 -4.33 -17.89 -10.60
CA ASP A 149 -3.35 -17.25 -11.48
C ASP A 149 -3.99 -16.14 -12.33
N ALA A 150 -5.23 -16.35 -12.78
CA ALA A 150 -5.99 -15.36 -13.56
C ALA A 150 -6.30 -14.08 -12.77
N GLU A 151 -6.65 -14.20 -11.48
CA GLU A 151 -6.87 -13.03 -10.60
C GLU A 151 -5.58 -12.26 -10.34
N ILE A 152 -4.46 -12.98 -10.18
CA ILE A 152 -3.14 -12.37 -9.97
C ILE A 152 -2.66 -11.66 -11.25
N GLU A 153 -2.85 -12.29 -12.42
CA GLU A 153 -2.47 -11.70 -13.72
C GLU A 153 -3.36 -10.53 -14.13
N GLY A 154 -4.66 -10.64 -13.87
CA GLY A 154 -5.67 -9.62 -14.16
C GLY A 154 -5.50 -8.35 -13.35
N MET A 155 -4.65 -8.36 -12.32
CA MET A 155 -4.37 -7.16 -11.55
C MET A 155 -3.45 -6.20 -12.30
N ASP A 156 -4.05 -5.11 -12.77
CA ASP A 156 -3.33 -4.07 -13.49
C ASP A 156 -3.14 -2.79 -12.67
N LEU A 157 -2.07 -2.75 -11.88
CA LEU A 157 -1.60 -1.50 -11.30
C LEU A 157 -1.06 -0.50 -12.33
N LYS A 158 -0.86 -0.87 -13.61
CA LYS A 158 -0.28 0.06 -14.61
C LYS A 158 -1.19 1.27 -14.87
N ASN A 159 -2.48 1.14 -14.55
CA ASN A 159 -3.44 2.25 -14.62
C ASN A 159 -3.48 3.08 -13.32
N VAL A 160 -2.90 2.58 -12.23
CA VAL A 160 -2.78 3.30 -10.96
C VAL A 160 -1.45 4.05 -10.97
N LYS A 161 -1.44 5.26 -11.52
CA LYS A 161 -0.29 6.16 -11.36
C LYS A 161 -0.19 6.59 -9.90
N VAL A 162 0.69 5.96 -9.14
CA VAL A 162 1.03 6.42 -7.79
C VAL A 162 2.47 6.91 -7.78
N ASP A 163 2.71 8.11 -7.26
CA ASP A 163 4.06 8.62 -7.06
C ASP A 163 4.67 7.96 -5.82
N SER A 164 5.40 6.87 -6.02
CA SER A 164 6.00 6.08 -4.94
C SER A 164 7.28 6.68 -4.35
N ARG A 165 7.83 7.76 -4.96
CA ARG A 165 9.13 8.34 -4.57
C ARG A 165 9.20 8.83 -3.12
N GLN A 166 8.05 9.19 -2.55
CA GLN A 166 7.95 9.70 -1.17
C GLN A 166 6.99 8.88 -0.30
N LEU A 167 6.55 7.72 -0.79
CA LEU A 167 5.57 6.84 -0.15
C LEU A 167 6.12 5.41 -0.12
N PRO A 168 6.88 5.04 0.92
CA PRO A 168 7.55 3.73 0.98
C PRO A 168 6.55 2.56 0.97
N GLU A 169 5.35 2.74 1.55
CA GLU A 169 4.26 1.76 1.48
C GLU A 169 3.80 1.52 0.03
N VAL A 170 3.78 2.55 -0.81
CA VAL A 170 3.40 2.44 -2.22
C VAL A 170 4.50 1.75 -3.02
N ALA A 171 5.75 2.14 -2.83
CA ALA A 171 6.88 1.47 -3.49
C ALA A 171 6.91 -0.03 -3.15
N GLN A 172 6.56 -0.37 -1.90
CA GLN A 172 6.46 -1.75 -1.47
C GLN A 172 5.29 -2.50 -2.10
N ILE A 173 4.12 -1.85 -2.27
CA ILE A 173 2.99 -2.44 -3.00
C ILE A 173 3.45 -2.89 -4.38
N GLU A 174 4.07 -2.00 -5.17
CA GLU A 174 4.59 -2.30 -6.51
C GLU A 174 5.58 -3.47 -6.48
N ARG A 175 6.49 -3.49 -5.50
CA ARG A 175 7.46 -4.57 -5.32
C ARG A 175 6.79 -5.90 -5.01
N ILE A 176 5.84 -5.95 -4.08
CA ILE A 176 5.14 -7.19 -3.72
C ILE A 176 4.37 -7.73 -4.93
N PHE A 177 3.79 -6.85 -5.75
CA PHE A 177 3.16 -7.25 -7.00
C PHE A 177 4.12 -7.94 -7.95
N VAL A 178 5.29 -7.34 -8.17
CA VAL A 178 6.33 -7.95 -9.00
C VAL A 178 6.76 -9.29 -8.42
N ASP A 179 7.03 -9.36 -7.11
CA ASP A 179 7.46 -10.58 -6.42
C ASP A 179 6.43 -11.73 -6.56
N VAL A 180 5.13 -11.43 -6.52
CA VAL A 180 4.04 -12.41 -6.67
C VAL A 180 3.92 -12.88 -8.12
N ARG A 181 4.00 -11.94 -9.09
CA ARG A 181 3.91 -12.25 -10.52
C ARG A 181 5.12 -13.01 -11.05
N GLU A 182 6.33 -12.70 -10.57
CA GLU A 182 7.54 -13.43 -10.96
C GLU A 182 7.44 -14.92 -10.65
N GLN A 183 6.76 -15.29 -9.56
CA GLN A 183 6.56 -16.71 -9.24
C GLN A 183 5.58 -17.41 -10.20
N LEU A 184 4.70 -16.68 -10.91
CA LEU A 184 3.79 -17.28 -11.88
C LEU A 184 4.52 -17.72 -13.14
N GLN A 185 5.69 -17.12 -13.40
CA GLN A 185 6.52 -17.53 -14.51
C GLN A 185 7.11 -18.91 -14.21
N PRO A 186 6.97 -19.89 -15.11
CA PRO A 186 7.58 -21.19 -14.93
C PRO A 186 9.08 -20.99 -14.72
N THR A 187 9.63 -21.68 -13.74
CA THR A 187 11.06 -21.64 -13.46
C THR A 187 11.84 -22.09 -14.70
N LEU A 188 13.10 -21.64 -14.83
CA LEU A 188 13.96 -22.06 -15.95
C LEU A 188 14.02 -23.60 -16.08
N ALA A 189 13.92 -24.32 -14.95
CA ALA A 189 13.88 -25.78 -14.91
C ALA A 189 12.58 -26.37 -15.50
N GLU A 190 11.42 -25.76 -15.22
CA GLU A 190 10.12 -26.16 -15.78
C GLU A 190 10.03 -25.81 -17.27
N GLN A 191 10.61 -24.69 -17.69
CA GLN A 191 10.71 -24.31 -19.11
C GLN A 191 11.60 -25.28 -19.89
N ILE A 192 12.76 -25.66 -19.33
CA ILE A 192 13.65 -26.65 -19.93
C ILE A 192 12.98 -28.03 -20.00
N PHE A 193 12.25 -28.44 -18.95
CA PHE A 193 11.51 -29.70 -18.93
C PHE A 193 10.39 -29.75 -19.98
N HIS A 194 9.69 -28.64 -20.21
CA HIS A 194 8.68 -28.55 -21.28
C HIS A 194 9.28 -28.51 -22.68
N LEU A 195 10.51 -28.00 -22.84
CA LEU A 195 11.23 -27.99 -24.12
C LEU A 195 11.90 -29.34 -24.44
N SER A 196 12.17 -30.19 -23.45
CA SER A 196 12.76 -31.52 -23.64
C SER A 196 11.73 -32.64 -23.84
N LEU A 197 10.43 -32.32 -23.80
CA LEU A 197 9.31 -33.23 -24.04
C LEU A 197 8.59 -32.99 -25.38
N ASN A 198 9.07 -32.04 -26.18
CA ASN A 198 8.65 -31.79 -27.57
C ASN A 198 9.80 -32.12 -28.54
#